data_AF-A0A454Y1I6-F1
#
_entry.id   AF-A0A454Y1I6-F1
#
_cell.length_a   1.000
_cell.length_b   1.000
_cell.length_c   1.000
_cell.angle_alpha   90.00
_cell.angle_beta   90.00
_cell.angle_gamma   90.00
#
_symmetry.space_group_name_H-M   'P 1'
#
loop_
_entity.id
_entity.type
_entity.pdbx_description
1 polymer ?
#
loop_
_entity_poly.entity_id
_entity_poly.type
_entity_poly.pdbx_seq_one_letter_code
_entity_poly.pdbx_strand_id
1 'polypeptide(L)'
;MFRSLARISSSTLRGLHTSTVSCNTKPIGPKTPLPQFKSQAVVDGDFKTVSNADYTGKWLLFFFYPLDFTFVCPTEIIAFSDRAKEFRALGCEVVACSCDSHFSHLAWTEKDRNEGGLGEMKIPLLSDFNKSIARSFGVLDEASGLSYRGLFLSDPKGEIRHVTVNDLPVGRSVDEALRVLKAFQFVEKHGEVCPADWKEDGATIKPSIKGSKEYFNKANK
;
A
#
# COMPACT_ATOMS: atom_id res chain seq x y z
N MET A 1 74.58 4.12 -31.77
CA MET A 1 73.44 3.64 -32.59
C MET A 1 72.30 3.34 -31.64
N PHE A 2 71.45 4.33 -31.36
CA PHE A 2 70.13 4.57 -31.98
C PHE A 2 68.97 3.78 -31.30
N ARG A 3 68.04 4.57 -30.73
CA ARG A 3 66.57 4.36 -30.60
C ARG A 3 66.12 3.38 -29.49
N SER A 4 65.08 3.64 -28.70
CA SER A 4 64.11 4.73 -28.65
C SER A 4 63.35 4.62 -27.32
N LEU A 5 63.27 5.72 -26.57
CA LEU A 5 62.34 5.90 -25.45
C LEU A 5 60.93 6.13 -26.04
N ALA A 6 60.03 5.17 -25.87
CA ALA A 6 58.62 5.35 -26.20
C ALA A 6 57.95 6.19 -25.09
N ARG A 7 57.64 7.45 -25.43
CA ARG A 7 56.73 8.31 -24.67
C ARG A 7 55.32 7.74 -24.77
N ILE A 8 54.74 7.34 -23.63
CA ILE A 8 53.31 7.05 -23.56
C ILE A 8 52.59 8.40 -23.49
N SER A 9 51.86 8.70 -24.57
CA SER A 9 51.06 9.90 -24.79
C SER A 9 49.82 9.90 -23.89
N SER A 10 49.58 11.03 -23.23
CA SER A 10 48.35 11.34 -22.49
C SER A 10 47.19 11.59 -23.47
N SER A 11 46.42 10.56 -23.79
CA SER A 11 45.08 10.67 -24.36
C SER A 11 44.46 9.28 -24.32
N THR A 12 43.54 8.96 -23.42
CA THR A 12 42.11 9.13 -23.70
C THR A 12 41.34 8.77 -22.43
N LEU A 13 41.12 9.72 -21.52
CA LEU A 13 40.05 9.60 -20.52
C LEU A 13 38.74 9.93 -21.24
N ARG A 14 38.17 8.93 -21.93
CA ARG A 14 36.78 9.02 -22.42
C ARG A 14 35.88 9.00 -21.18
N GLY A 15 35.14 10.09 -21.02
CA GLY A 15 34.32 10.37 -19.86
C GLY A 15 33.41 9.21 -19.49
N LEU A 16 33.54 8.76 -18.24
CA LEU A 16 32.44 8.14 -17.54
C LEU A 16 31.34 9.20 -17.45
N HIS A 17 30.34 9.08 -18.34
CA HIS A 17 29.07 9.75 -18.15
C HIS A 17 28.47 9.14 -16.87
N THR A 18 28.68 9.80 -15.74
CA THR A 18 27.81 9.61 -14.59
C THR A 18 26.45 10.16 -15.01
N SER A 19 25.60 9.28 -15.53
CA SER A 19 24.18 9.56 -15.59
C SER A 19 23.72 9.68 -14.14
N THR A 20 23.79 10.89 -13.60
CA THR A 20 23.00 11.26 -12.44
C THR A 20 21.55 11.09 -12.87
N VAL A 21 20.98 9.93 -12.56
CA VAL A 21 19.54 9.72 -12.60
C VAL A 21 19.00 10.67 -11.53
N SER A 22 18.65 11.88 -11.95
CA SER A 22 17.82 12.79 -11.17
C SER A 22 16.44 12.14 -11.11
N CYS A 23 16.30 11.22 -10.17
CA CYS A 23 15.06 10.61 -9.77
C CYS A 23 14.25 11.68 -9.02
N ASN A 24 13.69 12.64 -9.75
CA ASN A 24 12.61 13.49 -9.25
C ASN A 24 11.29 12.70 -9.21
N THR A 25 11.31 11.49 -8.64
CA THR A 25 10.09 10.76 -8.36
C THR A 25 9.58 11.25 -7.01
N LYS A 26 8.42 11.91 -7.04
CA LYS A 26 7.68 12.23 -5.82
C LYS A 26 7.40 10.88 -5.10
N PRO A 27 7.64 10.78 -3.79
CA PRO A 27 7.23 9.59 -3.04
C PRO A 27 5.75 9.29 -3.24
N ILE A 28 5.41 8.01 -3.30
CA ILE A 28 4.01 7.58 -3.38
C ILE A 28 3.24 8.10 -2.16
N GLY A 29 2.05 8.66 -2.38
CA GLY A 29 1.34 9.35 -1.31
C GLY A 29 0.12 10.12 -1.79
N PRO A 30 -0.40 11.04 -0.96
CA PRO A 30 -1.57 11.80 -1.32
C PRO A 30 -1.48 12.47 -2.71
N LYS A 31 -2.54 12.28 -3.51
CA LYS A 31 -2.70 12.80 -4.87
C LYS A 31 -1.75 12.18 -5.91
N THR A 32 -1.11 11.06 -5.61
CA THR A 32 -0.44 10.27 -6.66
C THR A 32 -1.41 9.24 -7.22
N PRO A 33 -1.41 8.98 -8.53
CA PRO A 33 -2.17 7.86 -9.09
C PRO A 33 -1.76 6.54 -8.42
N LEU A 34 -2.72 5.66 -8.20
CA LEU A 34 -2.47 4.29 -7.77
C LEU A 34 -1.58 3.60 -8.82
N PRO A 35 -0.42 3.04 -8.44
CA PRO A 35 0.42 2.30 -9.37
C PRO A 35 -0.35 1.16 -10.03
N GLN A 36 -0.07 0.94 -11.31
CA GLN A 36 -0.74 -0.10 -12.08
C GLN A 36 -0.24 -1.49 -11.66
N PHE A 37 -1.16 -2.43 -11.52
CA PHE A 37 -0.93 -3.83 -11.21
C PHE A 37 -1.91 -4.69 -12.02
N LYS A 38 -1.41 -5.86 -12.44
CA LYS A 38 -2.19 -6.95 -13.00
C LYS A 38 -1.43 -8.24 -12.73
N SER A 39 -1.98 -9.11 -11.89
CA SER A 39 -1.31 -10.35 -11.52
C SER A 39 -2.30 -11.45 -11.13
N GLN A 40 -1.80 -12.66 -10.95
CA GLN A 40 -2.56 -13.75 -10.38
C GLN A 40 -2.80 -13.52 -8.89
N ALA A 41 -4.01 -13.85 -8.44
CA ALA A 41 -4.41 -13.84 -7.05
C ALA A 41 -5.16 -15.12 -6.70
N VAL A 42 -5.15 -15.49 -5.42
CA VAL A 42 -6.10 -16.47 -4.88
C VAL A 42 -7.36 -15.72 -4.47
N VAL A 43 -8.50 -16.12 -5.02
CA VAL A 43 -9.81 -15.52 -4.78
C VAL A 43 -10.84 -16.63 -4.67
N ASP A 44 -11.49 -16.75 -3.50
CA ASP A 44 -12.46 -17.81 -3.21
C ASP A 44 -11.90 -19.23 -3.42
N GLY A 45 -10.62 -19.43 -3.09
CA GLY A 45 -9.94 -20.73 -3.23
C GLY A 45 -9.49 -21.09 -4.65
N ASP A 46 -9.57 -20.17 -5.61
CA ASP A 46 -9.16 -20.41 -7.00
C ASP A 46 -8.24 -19.29 -7.53
N PHE A 47 -7.52 -19.56 -8.62
CA PHE A 47 -6.66 -18.59 -9.26
C PHE A 47 -7.45 -17.67 -10.18
N LYS A 48 -7.37 -16.36 -9.92
CA LYS A 48 -7.98 -15.32 -10.76
C LYS A 48 -6.96 -14.23 -11.06
N THR A 49 -7.01 -13.71 -12.29
CA THR A 49 -6.26 -12.49 -12.62
C THR A 49 -6.99 -11.28 -12.05
N VAL A 50 -6.29 -10.47 -11.26
CA VAL A 50 -6.80 -9.24 -10.61
C VAL A 50 -5.95 -8.05 -11.03
N SER A 51 -6.58 -6.90 -11.24
CA SER A 51 -5.96 -5.68 -11.76
C SER A 51 -6.61 -4.41 -11.20
N ASN A 52 -6.04 -3.22 -11.47
CA ASN A 52 -6.68 -1.95 -11.09
C ASN A 52 -8.09 -1.79 -11.70
N ALA A 53 -8.31 -2.32 -12.90
CA ALA A 53 -9.57 -2.15 -13.62
C ALA A 53 -10.77 -2.68 -12.82
N ASP A 54 -10.56 -3.75 -12.05
CA ASP A 54 -11.57 -4.40 -11.22
C ASP A 54 -12.07 -3.53 -10.05
N TYR A 55 -11.32 -2.46 -9.73
CA TYR A 55 -11.59 -1.54 -8.61
C TYR A 55 -11.95 -0.12 -9.07
N THR A 56 -12.16 0.09 -10.37
CA THR A 56 -12.56 1.40 -10.91
C THR A 56 -13.86 1.87 -10.28
N GLY A 57 -13.91 3.11 -9.81
CA GLY A 57 -15.12 3.68 -9.20
C GLY A 57 -15.39 3.20 -7.76
N LYS A 58 -14.48 2.41 -7.17
CA LYS A 58 -14.55 1.96 -5.77
C LYS A 58 -13.39 2.52 -4.96
N TRP A 59 -13.60 2.64 -3.66
CA TRP A 59 -12.45 2.77 -2.76
C TRP A 59 -11.66 1.45 -2.77
N LEU A 60 -10.35 1.53 -2.64
CA LEU A 60 -9.49 0.35 -2.56
C LEU A 60 -8.49 0.52 -1.43
N LEU A 61 -8.50 -0.43 -0.50
CA LEU A 61 -7.47 -0.62 0.51
C LEU A 61 -6.52 -1.72 0.03
N PHE A 62 -5.38 -1.32 -0.53
CA PHE A 62 -4.35 -2.22 -1.01
C PHE A 62 -3.23 -2.30 0.02
N PHE A 63 -2.92 -3.49 0.53
CA PHE A 63 -1.86 -3.63 1.51
C PHE A 63 -0.89 -4.77 1.20
N PHE A 64 0.38 -4.51 1.48
CA PHE A 64 1.48 -5.46 1.36
C PHE A 64 1.76 -6.13 2.70
N TYR A 65 2.21 -7.38 2.65
CA TYR A 65 2.79 -8.09 3.78
C TYR A 65 4.09 -8.79 3.35
N PRO A 66 5.05 -8.97 4.27
CA PRO A 66 6.37 -9.48 3.92
C PRO A 66 6.40 -10.85 3.23
N LEU A 67 5.79 -11.85 3.86
CA LEU A 67 5.93 -13.27 3.49
C LEU A 67 4.78 -14.13 4.00
N ASP A 68 4.41 -15.13 3.19
CA ASP A 68 3.60 -16.28 3.58
C ASP A 68 4.27 -17.11 4.69
N PHE A 69 3.46 -17.85 5.46
CA PHE A 69 3.92 -18.79 6.50
C PHE A 69 4.82 -18.16 7.59
N THR A 70 4.65 -16.87 7.86
CA THR A 70 5.35 -16.15 8.94
C THR A 70 4.40 -15.75 10.08
N PHE A 71 4.89 -14.95 11.05
CA PHE A 71 4.25 -14.79 12.35
C PHE A 71 3.17 -13.69 12.41
N VAL A 72 3.50 -12.47 12.01
CA VAL A 72 2.58 -11.31 12.09
C VAL A 72 1.68 -11.21 10.87
N CYS A 73 2.14 -11.65 9.70
CA CYS A 73 1.39 -11.58 8.45
C CYS A 73 -0.01 -12.24 8.51
N PRO A 74 -0.17 -13.47 9.05
CA PRO A 74 -1.50 -14.09 9.08
C PRO A 74 -2.47 -13.31 9.97
N THR A 75 -2.00 -12.68 11.06
CA THR A 75 -2.88 -11.92 11.96
C THR A 75 -3.49 -10.70 11.26
N GLU A 76 -2.71 -10.00 10.44
CA GLU A 76 -3.21 -8.86 9.66
C GLU A 76 -4.19 -9.31 8.56
N ILE A 77 -3.80 -10.30 7.77
CA ILE A 77 -4.60 -10.79 6.63
C ILE A 77 -5.95 -11.32 7.13
N ILE A 78 -5.93 -12.11 8.20
CA ILE A 78 -7.14 -12.64 8.84
C ILE A 78 -8.02 -11.49 9.36
N ALA A 79 -7.44 -10.51 10.06
CA ALA A 79 -8.20 -9.40 10.64
C ALA A 79 -8.90 -8.56 9.56
N PHE A 80 -8.23 -8.27 8.43
CA PHE A 80 -8.85 -7.59 7.30
C PHE A 80 -9.89 -8.47 6.58
N SER A 81 -9.61 -9.76 6.40
CA SER A 81 -10.51 -10.72 5.76
C SER A 81 -11.82 -10.88 6.55
N ASP A 82 -11.74 -11.07 7.86
CA ASP A 82 -12.91 -11.26 8.71
C ASP A 82 -13.81 -10.02 8.73
N ARG A 83 -13.21 -8.84 8.62
CA ARG A 83 -13.90 -7.53 8.58
C ARG A 83 -14.12 -6.98 7.17
N ALA A 84 -13.86 -7.76 6.12
CA ALA A 84 -14.00 -7.31 4.72
C ALA A 84 -15.41 -6.80 4.39
N LYS A 85 -16.44 -7.33 5.07
CA LYS A 85 -17.83 -6.86 4.93
C LYS A 85 -18.03 -5.41 5.37
N GLU A 86 -17.30 -4.94 6.39
CA GLU A 86 -17.38 -3.54 6.86
C GLU A 86 -16.83 -2.58 5.79
N PHE A 87 -15.72 -2.94 5.14
CA PHE A 87 -15.16 -2.16 4.03
C PHE A 87 -16.12 -2.13 2.83
N ARG A 88 -16.67 -3.28 2.46
CA ARG A 88 -17.61 -3.38 1.32
C ARG A 88 -18.90 -2.60 1.56
N ALA A 89 -19.40 -2.56 2.79
CA ALA A 89 -20.56 -1.73 3.16
C ALA A 89 -20.31 -0.23 2.92
N LEU A 90 -19.04 0.20 2.94
CA LEU A 90 -18.59 1.55 2.62
C LEU A 90 -18.16 1.70 1.16
N GLY A 91 -18.40 0.73 0.28
CA GLY A 91 -17.95 0.78 -1.12
C GLY A 91 -16.43 0.68 -1.30
N CYS A 92 -15.74 0.06 -0.33
CA CYS A 92 -14.30 -0.18 -0.35
C CYS A 92 -14.00 -1.67 -0.49
N GLU A 93 -13.13 -2.02 -1.44
CA GLU A 93 -12.56 -3.38 -1.52
C GLU A 93 -11.20 -3.43 -0.83
N VAL A 94 -10.80 -4.63 -0.41
CA VAL A 94 -9.53 -4.86 0.28
C VAL A 94 -8.74 -5.91 -0.48
N VAL A 95 -7.45 -5.66 -0.73
CA VAL A 95 -6.53 -6.59 -1.41
C VAL A 95 -5.25 -6.72 -0.59
N ALA A 96 -4.85 -7.95 -0.32
CA ALA A 96 -3.54 -8.26 0.26
C ALA A 96 -2.55 -8.65 -0.84
N CYS A 97 -1.28 -8.30 -0.69
CA CYS A 97 -0.23 -8.59 -1.67
C CYS A 97 1.08 -8.97 -0.99
N SER A 98 1.80 -9.98 -1.50
CA SER A 98 3.20 -10.21 -1.13
C SER A 98 3.99 -10.65 -2.36
N CYS A 99 5.30 -10.82 -2.18
CA CYS A 99 6.20 -11.29 -3.23
C CYS A 99 6.19 -12.82 -3.41
N ASP A 100 5.31 -13.53 -2.71
CA ASP A 100 5.15 -14.99 -2.84
C ASP A 100 4.35 -15.36 -4.10
N SER A 101 4.37 -16.64 -4.45
CA SER A 101 3.61 -17.16 -5.59
C SER A 101 2.15 -17.39 -5.24
N HIS A 102 1.24 -17.30 -6.21
CA HIS A 102 -0.17 -17.64 -6.02
C HIS A 102 -0.38 -19.11 -5.58
N PHE A 103 0.54 -20.02 -5.93
CA PHE A 103 0.53 -21.39 -5.40
C PHE A 103 0.80 -21.43 -3.89
N SER A 104 1.76 -20.62 -3.41
CA SER A 104 2.06 -20.48 -1.98
C SER A 104 0.85 -19.94 -1.23
N HIS A 105 0.21 -18.89 -1.77
CA HIS A 105 -1.01 -18.33 -1.19
C HIS A 105 -2.11 -19.39 -1.05
N LEU A 106 -2.35 -20.20 -2.09
CA LEU A 106 -3.40 -21.23 -2.06
C LEU A 106 -3.11 -22.26 -0.95
N ALA A 107 -1.90 -22.79 -0.92
CA ALA A 107 -1.47 -23.72 0.12
C ALA A 107 -1.60 -23.11 1.53
N TRP A 108 -1.37 -21.80 1.68
CA TRP A 108 -1.51 -21.13 2.97
C TRP A 108 -2.97 -20.94 3.40
N THR A 109 -3.88 -20.72 2.44
CA THR A 109 -5.33 -20.68 2.69
C THR A 109 -5.93 -22.03 3.05
N GLU A 110 -5.34 -23.14 2.58
CA GLU A 110 -5.77 -24.50 2.94
C GLU A 110 -5.33 -24.92 4.35
N LYS A 111 -4.34 -24.23 4.93
CA LYS A 111 -3.84 -24.50 6.28
C LYS A 111 -4.75 -23.89 7.35
N ASP A 112 -4.97 -24.63 8.44
CA ASP A 112 -5.78 -24.19 9.58
C ASP A 112 -5.16 -23.01 10.32
N ARG A 113 -6.00 -22.07 10.78
CA ARG A 113 -5.56 -20.87 11.51
C ARG A 113 -4.83 -21.20 12.81
N ASN A 114 -5.20 -22.28 13.50
CA ASN A 114 -4.54 -22.72 14.74
C ASN A 114 -3.11 -23.22 14.50
N GLU A 115 -2.77 -23.54 13.25
CA GLU A 115 -1.43 -23.93 12.84
C GLU A 115 -0.67 -22.78 12.14
N GLY A 116 -1.20 -21.55 12.18
CA GLY A 116 -0.61 -20.40 11.49
C GLY A 116 -0.97 -20.30 10.01
N GLY A 117 -2.01 -21.02 9.55
CA GLY A 117 -2.62 -20.84 8.24
C GLY A 117 -3.59 -19.66 8.19
N LEU A 118 -4.15 -19.39 7.00
CA LEU A 118 -5.15 -18.33 6.83
C LEU A 118 -6.60 -18.86 6.93
N GLY A 119 -6.83 -20.11 6.54
CA GLY A 119 -8.18 -20.63 6.32
C GLY A 119 -8.91 -19.90 5.17
N GLU A 120 -10.24 -19.98 5.17
CA GLU A 120 -11.08 -19.33 4.16
C GLU A 120 -10.89 -17.80 4.17
N MET A 121 -10.52 -17.25 3.02
CA MET A 121 -10.27 -15.82 2.81
C MET A 121 -11.39 -15.15 2.03
N LYS A 122 -11.80 -13.97 2.52
CA LYS A 122 -12.83 -13.11 1.92
C LYS A 122 -12.24 -11.94 1.15
N ILE A 123 -10.91 -11.90 0.99
CA ILE A 123 -10.17 -10.86 0.27
C ILE A 123 -9.18 -11.55 -0.70
N PRO A 124 -8.89 -10.95 -1.86
CA PRO A 124 -7.87 -11.46 -2.76
C PRO A 124 -6.47 -11.45 -2.13
N LEU A 125 -5.71 -12.54 -2.34
CA LEU A 125 -4.27 -12.62 -2.07
C LEU A 125 -3.51 -12.52 -3.38
N LEU A 126 -3.02 -11.33 -3.71
CA LEU A 126 -2.31 -11.03 -4.95
C LEU A 126 -0.83 -11.43 -4.88
N SER A 127 -0.37 -12.17 -5.88
CA SER A 127 1.03 -12.57 -6.02
C SER A 127 1.83 -11.53 -6.80
N ASP A 128 2.86 -10.96 -6.18
CA ASP A 128 3.88 -10.12 -6.82
C ASP A 128 5.21 -10.86 -6.95
N PHE A 129 5.19 -12.06 -7.55
CA PHE A 129 6.35 -12.95 -7.62
C PHE A 129 7.60 -12.29 -8.25
N ASN A 130 7.38 -11.39 -9.22
CA ASN A 130 8.44 -10.63 -9.90
C ASN A 130 8.83 -9.32 -9.19
N LYS A 131 8.20 -9.01 -8.06
CA LYS A 131 8.50 -7.85 -7.18
C LYS A 131 8.26 -6.50 -7.85
N SER A 132 7.54 -6.47 -8.97
CA SER A 132 7.33 -5.24 -9.74
C SER A 132 6.30 -4.35 -9.09
N ILE A 133 5.28 -4.93 -8.46
CA ILE A 133 4.20 -4.21 -7.81
C ILE A 133 4.75 -3.56 -6.53
N ALA A 134 5.38 -4.32 -5.63
CA ALA A 134 5.98 -3.80 -4.39
C ALA A 134 7.02 -2.70 -4.67
N ARG A 135 7.82 -2.84 -5.74
CA ARG A 135 8.75 -1.80 -6.20
C ARG A 135 8.03 -0.54 -6.67
N SER A 136 6.96 -0.68 -7.47
CA SER A 136 6.18 0.48 -7.94
C SER A 136 5.45 1.23 -6.82
N PHE A 137 5.10 0.51 -5.74
CA PHE A 137 4.56 1.09 -4.51
C PHE A 137 5.66 1.56 -3.54
N GLY A 138 6.94 1.42 -3.88
CA GLY A 138 8.05 1.90 -3.05
C GLY A 138 8.21 1.21 -1.69
N VAL A 139 7.70 -0.03 -1.56
CA VAL A 139 7.73 -0.80 -0.30
C VAL A 139 8.59 -2.06 -0.38
N LEU A 140 9.25 -2.31 -1.51
CA LEU A 140 10.19 -3.41 -1.66
C LEU A 140 11.51 -3.08 -0.95
N ASP A 141 11.95 -3.96 -0.07
CA ASP A 141 13.34 -4.03 0.36
C ASP A 141 14.15 -4.80 -0.70
N GLU A 142 14.95 -4.08 -1.48
CA GLU A 142 15.76 -4.66 -2.56
C GLU A 142 16.84 -5.63 -2.02
N ALA A 143 17.23 -5.52 -0.75
CA ALA A 143 18.25 -6.39 -0.18
C ALA A 143 17.69 -7.79 0.15
N SER A 144 16.50 -7.84 0.78
CA SER A 144 15.86 -9.11 1.16
C SER A 144 14.89 -9.66 0.10
N GLY A 145 14.41 -8.80 -0.80
CA GLY A 145 13.35 -9.13 -1.76
C GLY A 145 11.96 -9.19 -1.13
N LEU A 146 11.80 -8.73 0.10
CA LEU A 146 10.53 -8.69 0.83
C LEU A 146 9.87 -7.32 0.71
N SER A 147 8.56 -7.27 0.89
CA SER A 147 7.88 -5.98 1.07
C SER A 147 7.80 -5.59 2.54
N TYR A 148 7.95 -4.30 2.83
CA TYR A 148 7.54 -3.71 4.11
C TYR A 148 6.01 -3.76 4.25
N ARG A 149 5.50 -3.52 5.46
CA ARG A 149 4.06 -3.52 5.75
C ARG A 149 3.40 -2.22 5.28
N GLY A 150 3.36 -2.01 3.97
CA GLY A 150 2.74 -0.87 3.32
C GLY A 150 1.23 -1.04 3.15
N LEU A 151 0.44 -0.05 3.52
CA LEU A 151 -1.01 0.01 3.31
C LEU A 151 -1.35 1.31 2.60
N PHE A 152 -2.13 1.20 1.53
CA PHE A 152 -2.48 2.27 0.62
C PHE A 152 -4.00 2.33 0.48
N LEU A 153 -4.57 3.49 0.77
CA LEU A 153 -5.99 3.75 0.52
C LEU A 153 -6.10 4.65 -0.71
N SER A 154 -6.77 4.18 -1.77
CA SER A 154 -7.12 4.99 -2.93
C SER A 154 -8.62 5.24 -3.03
N ASP A 155 -8.96 6.39 -3.60
CA ASP A 155 -10.34 6.81 -3.84
C ASP A 155 -10.92 6.21 -5.15
N PRO A 156 -12.22 6.40 -5.42
CA PRO A 156 -12.88 5.95 -6.66
C PRO A 156 -12.29 6.48 -7.96
N LYS A 157 -11.48 7.55 -7.91
CA LYS A 157 -10.78 8.12 -9.06
C LYS A 157 -9.41 7.48 -9.29
N GLY A 158 -9.00 6.56 -8.41
CA GLY A 158 -7.71 5.90 -8.45
C GLY A 158 -6.57 6.77 -7.92
N GLU A 159 -6.86 7.79 -7.11
CA GLU A 159 -5.83 8.58 -6.43
C GLU A 159 -5.58 8.07 -5.02
N ILE A 160 -4.32 7.97 -4.62
CA ILE A 160 -3.95 7.61 -3.25
C ILE A 160 -4.29 8.77 -2.31
N ARG A 161 -4.94 8.45 -1.19
CA ARG A 161 -5.37 9.38 -0.16
C ARG A 161 -4.62 9.20 1.14
N HIS A 162 -4.22 7.97 1.45
CA HIS A 162 -3.50 7.65 2.67
C HIS A 162 -2.51 6.51 2.45
N VAL A 163 -1.37 6.61 3.14
CA VAL A 163 -0.30 5.61 3.14
C VAL A 163 0.17 5.42 4.57
N THR A 164 0.32 4.17 4.98
CA THR A 164 1.01 3.78 6.21
C THR A 164 2.04 2.71 5.87
N VAL A 165 3.28 2.86 6.35
CA VAL A 165 4.33 1.86 6.17
C VAL A 165 4.90 1.55 7.55
N ASN A 166 4.70 0.31 8.00
CA ASN A 166 5.32 -0.19 9.21
C ASN A 166 6.56 -1.00 8.88
N ASP A 167 7.53 -0.98 9.80
CA ASP A 167 8.62 -1.95 9.80
C ASP A 167 8.07 -3.37 10.09
N LEU A 168 8.87 -4.39 9.80
CA LEU A 168 8.50 -5.81 9.85
C LEU A 168 7.89 -6.29 11.19
N PRO A 169 8.36 -5.87 12.39
CA PRO A 169 7.88 -6.46 13.64
C PRO A 169 6.52 -5.93 14.13
N VAL A 170 5.98 -4.85 13.54
CA VAL A 170 4.79 -4.16 14.05
C VAL A 170 3.61 -4.24 13.06
N GLY A 171 2.56 -4.96 13.43
CA GLY A 171 1.32 -5.05 12.66
C GLY A 171 0.52 -3.74 12.62
N ARG A 172 -0.37 -3.62 11.63
CA ARG A 172 -1.27 -2.48 11.42
C ARG A 172 -2.61 -2.68 12.14
N SER A 173 -3.37 -1.60 12.25
CA SER A 173 -4.71 -1.58 12.85
C SER A 173 -5.80 -1.52 11.77
N VAL A 174 -6.73 -2.49 11.82
CA VAL A 174 -7.93 -2.49 10.95
C VAL A 174 -8.89 -1.37 11.33
N ASP A 175 -9.00 -1.04 12.62
CA ASP A 175 -9.85 0.05 13.09
C ASP A 175 -9.35 1.41 12.58
N GLU A 176 -8.04 1.61 12.53
CA GLU A 176 -7.48 2.84 11.96
C GLU A 176 -7.72 2.93 10.46
N ALA A 177 -7.56 1.82 9.72
CA ALA A 177 -7.88 1.78 8.30
C ALA A 177 -9.36 2.13 8.02
N LEU A 178 -10.29 1.61 8.82
CA LEU A 178 -11.72 1.96 8.73
C LEU A 178 -11.99 3.41 9.10
N ARG A 179 -11.37 3.92 10.17
CA ARG A 179 -11.51 5.31 10.61
C ARG A 179 -11.07 6.28 9.52
N VAL A 180 -9.91 6.02 8.91
CA VAL A 180 -9.36 6.83 7.81
C VAL A 180 -10.26 6.78 6.58
N LEU A 181 -10.74 5.60 6.19
CA LEU A 181 -11.71 5.46 5.09
C LEU A 181 -12.97 6.31 5.33
N LYS A 182 -13.59 6.17 6.50
CA LYS A 182 -14.79 6.95 6.87
C LYS A 182 -14.51 8.45 6.88
N ALA A 183 -13.34 8.87 7.37
CA ALA A 183 -12.95 10.28 7.40
C ALA A 183 -12.85 10.87 5.98
N PHE A 184 -12.21 10.17 5.04
CA PHE A 184 -12.12 10.67 3.67
C PHE A 184 -13.48 10.71 2.96
N GLN A 185 -14.33 9.70 3.16
CA GLN A 185 -15.69 9.71 2.62
C GLN A 185 -16.54 10.85 3.19
N PHE A 186 -16.38 11.14 4.48
CA PHE A 186 -17.03 12.28 5.12
C PHE A 186 -16.59 13.60 4.48
N VAL A 187 -15.28 13.82 4.35
CA VAL A 187 -14.72 15.05 3.75
C VAL A 187 -15.25 15.24 2.32
N GLU A 188 -15.30 14.18 1.52
CA GLU A 188 -15.82 14.25 0.14
C GLU A 188 -17.31 14.58 0.08
N LYS A 189 -18.11 14.03 1.00
CA LYS A 189 -19.56 14.24 1.03
C LYS A 189 -19.94 15.61 1.58
N HIS A 190 -19.22 16.11 2.59
CA HIS A 190 -19.64 17.28 3.36
C HIS A 190 -18.80 18.54 3.11
N GLY A 191 -17.57 18.41 2.58
CA GLY A 191 -16.67 19.54 2.37
C GLY A 191 -16.10 20.16 3.67
N GLU A 192 -16.38 19.55 4.82
CA GLU A 192 -15.73 19.87 6.09
C GLU A 192 -14.47 19.02 6.30
N VAL A 193 -13.62 19.38 7.26
CA VAL A 193 -12.41 18.62 7.60
C VAL A 193 -12.51 17.92 8.95
N CYS A 194 -11.87 16.76 9.03
CA CYS A 194 -11.84 15.93 10.23
C CYS A 194 -10.62 16.31 11.12
N PRO A 195 -10.81 16.61 12.41
CA PRO A 195 -9.71 16.86 13.35
C PRO A 195 -8.92 15.60 13.70
N ALA A 196 -7.89 15.76 14.54
CA ALA A 196 -7.16 14.64 15.13
C ALA A 196 -8.10 13.69 15.88
N ASP A 197 -7.81 12.38 15.78
CA ASP A 197 -8.59 11.31 16.40
C ASP A 197 -10.09 11.30 16.06
N TRP A 198 -10.48 11.96 14.96
CA TRP A 198 -11.86 11.98 14.51
C TRP A 198 -12.40 10.57 14.29
N LYS A 199 -13.60 10.34 14.82
CA LYS A 199 -14.41 9.14 14.62
C LYS A 199 -15.76 9.56 14.04
N GLU A 200 -16.50 8.58 13.55
CA GLU A 200 -17.88 8.79 13.09
C GLU A 200 -18.70 9.53 14.16
N ASP A 201 -19.51 10.50 13.73
CA ASP A 201 -20.25 11.45 14.57
C ASP A 201 -19.40 12.42 15.43
N GLY A 202 -18.08 12.38 15.29
CA GLY A 202 -17.16 13.33 15.91
C GLY A 202 -17.31 14.74 15.33
N ALA A 203 -16.95 15.74 16.14
CA ALA A 203 -16.99 17.14 15.71
C ALA A 203 -16.04 17.41 14.53
N THR A 204 -16.45 18.27 13.62
CA THR A 204 -15.75 18.60 12.36
C THR A 204 -15.53 20.10 12.24
N ILE A 205 -14.71 20.50 11.27
CA ILE A 205 -14.30 21.89 11.07
C ILE A 205 -14.68 22.34 9.67
N LYS A 206 -15.49 23.40 9.58
CA LYS A 206 -15.71 24.11 8.30
C LYS A 206 -14.41 24.82 7.89
N PRO A 207 -13.81 24.53 6.73
CA PRO A 207 -12.47 25.02 6.36
C PRO A 207 -12.50 26.48 5.89
N SER A 208 -12.93 27.39 6.77
CA SER A 208 -12.86 28.84 6.59
C SER A 208 -12.51 29.52 7.91
N ILE A 209 -11.87 30.68 7.86
CA ILE A 209 -11.44 31.43 9.06
C ILE A 209 -12.61 31.72 10.00
N LYS A 210 -13.80 32.00 9.46
CA LYS A 210 -15.00 32.28 10.24
C LYS A 210 -15.65 30.98 10.73
N GLY A 211 -15.79 29.98 9.86
CA GLY A 211 -16.46 28.71 10.19
C GLY A 211 -15.70 27.87 11.20
N SER A 212 -14.36 27.86 11.16
CA SER A 212 -13.54 27.05 12.06
C SER A 212 -13.65 27.47 13.54
N LYS A 213 -13.99 28.74 13.81
CA LYS A 213 -14.19 29.25 15.17
C LYS A 213 -15.32 28.54 15.92
N GLU A 214 -16.32 28.04 15.21
CA GLU A 214 -17.41 27.25 15.80
C GLU A 214 -16.85 26.00 16.53
N TYR A 215 -15.96 25.27 15.86
CA TYR A 215 -15.30 24.11 16.43
C TYR A 215 -14.37 24.50 17.59
N PHE A 216 -13.45 25.45 17.37
CA PHE A 216 -12.43 25.79 18.37
C PHE A 216 -13.02 26.37 19.66
N ASN A 217 -14.12 27.14 19.57
CA ASN A 217 -14.82 27.65 20.74
C ASN A 217 -15.55 26.54 21.52
N LYS A 218 -15.96 25.45 20.86
CA LYS A 218 -16.61 24.31 21.52
C LYS A 218 -15.59 23.35 22.13
N ALA A 219 -14.47 23.13 21.45
CA ALA A 219 -13.45 22.16 21.85
C ALA A 219 -12.53 22.63 23.00
N ASN A 220 -12.48 23.94 23.30
CA ASN A 220 -11.63 24.53 24.34
C ASN A 220 -12.43 25.15 25.50
N LYS A 221 -13.67 24.70 25.71
CA LYS A 221 -14.45 24.99 26.91
C LYS A 221 -14.32 23.82 27.88
#